data_AF-A0A1V5AFL2-F1
#
_entry.id   AF-A0A1V5AFL2-F1
#
_cell.length_a   1.000
_cell.length_b   1.000
_cell.length_c   1.000
_cell.angle_alpha   90.00
_cell.angle_beta   90.00
_cell.angle_gamma   90.00
#
_symmetry.space_group_name_H-M   'P 1'
#
loop_
_entity.id
_entity.type
_entity.pdbx_description
1 polymer ?
#
loop_
_entity_poly.entity_id
_entity_poly.type
_entity_poly.pdbx_seq_one_letter_code
_entity_poly.pdbx_strand_id
1 'polypeptide(L)'
;MIRIAQLSCGAEYSGVQRELEKAAEAVGARLIFPEVALDDVLNVESRFGIEVPSGDLNLAMARATRLVENPDLADAVFVCTCFRCAEGAIVRGEVRRFIHSHSRLPVLTYSFTERTTSDTLLTRMEALVTTAKMKGLLAREKQTGLTAGIDSGSTTTKAVIMRDNEIIGTGWVPTTEVLKSADAALEAALSEAKVKREELEGIGTTGYGRFLVGKHVNARLMQEEITVNSKGAVFLADAQRGAATVIDIGGMDNKAISVQDGIPGGFTMGGICAGASGRFLELTARRLGVNITELGKLALKGFHENVTMNSYCIVFGTQSLVNSLSKGSRPEDVAMAACHSVAEQVFEQQLQEVEVKQPVIMVGGTSLIEGLPKAMENLLGLPVIVPRYAQYIGAVGAALLVSGLLEG
;
A
#
# COMPACT_ATOMS: atom_id res chain seq x y z
N MET A 1 3.15 -2.70 -25.63
CA MET A 1 3.99 -2.76 -24.41
C MET A 1 3.83 -1.44 -23.69
N ILE A 2 3.68 -1.44 -22.37
CA ILE A 2 3.46 -0.19 -21.60
C ILE A 2 4.73 0.65 -21.60
N ARG A 3 4.57 1.95 -21.81
CA ARG A 3 5.64 2.96 -21.79
C ARG A 3 5.59 3.70 -20.47
N ILE A 4 6.62 3.54 -19.65
CA ILE A 4 6.76 4.23 -18.37
C ILE A 4 7.77 5.36 -18.58
N ALA A 5 7.32 6.61 -18.46
CA ALA A 5 8.23 7.74 -18.50
C ALA A 5 9.04 7.83 -17.21
N GLN A 6 10.36 7.69 -17.31
CA GLN A 6 11.27 7.85 -16.18
C GLN A 6 11.66 9.33 -16.03
N LEU A 7 11.36 9.89 -14.86
CA LEU A 7 11.70 11.24 -14.45
C LEU A 7 12.74 11.16 -13.34
N SER A 8 13.99 11.49 -13.65
CA SER A 8 15.13 11.41 -12.72
C SER A 8 16.09 12.57 -12.95
N CYS A 9 16.89 12.92 -11.94
CA CYS A 9 17.84 14.03 -12.03
C CYS A 9 19.14 13.66 -12.76
N GLY A 10 19.12 13.47 -14.10
CA GLY A 10 20.33 13.26 -14.93
C GLY A 10 20.39 11.95 -15.73
N ALA A 11 21.53 11.68 -16.36
CA ALA A 11 21.69 10.70 -17.45
C ALA A 11 21.63 9.21 -17.01
N GLU A 12 20.40 8.77 -16.71
CA GLU A 12 19.90 7.39 -16.76
C GLU A 12 20.64 6.42 -15.81
N TYR A 13 20.83 6.89 -14.58
CA TYR A 13 21.96 6.53 -13.73
C TYR A 13 21.57 5.93 -12.38
N SER A 14 22.50 5.31 -11.72
CA SER A 14 23.62 4.52 -12.23
C SER A 14 24.00 3.66 -11.04
N GLY A 15 24.38 2.42 -11.31
CA GLY A 15 24.36 1.34 -10.32
C GLY A 15 22.99 0.65 -10.18
N VAL A 16 21.86 1.35 -10.38
CA VAL A 16 20.50 0.78 -10.23
C VAL A 16 19.64 0.76 -11.50
N GLN A 17 20.02 1.48 -12.56
CA GLN A 17 19.21 1.57 -13.80
C GLN A 17 18.87 0.18 -14.39
N ARG A 18 19.85 -0.73 -14.41
CA ARG A 18 19.65 -2.12 -14.85
C ARG A 18 18.57 -2.85 -14.04
N GLU A 19 18.47 -2.56 -12.75
CA GLU A 19 17.44 -3.16 -11.89
C GLU A 19 16.05 -2.55 -12.17
N LEU A 20 15.99 -1.25 -12.49
CA LEU A 20 14.75 -0.59 -12.92
C LEU A 20 14.25 -1.17 -14.25
N GLU A 21 15.13 -1.31 -15.23
CA GLU A 21 14.82 -1.88 -16.55
C GLU A 21 14.37 -3.34 -16.41
N LYS A 22 15.13 -4.15 -15.67
CA LYS A 22 14.77 -5.55 -15.41
C LYS A 22 13.41 -5.67 -14.72
N ALA A 23 13.09 -4.80 -13.76
CA ALA A 23 11.79 -4.78 -13.10
C ALA A 23 10.66 -4.38 -14.08
N ALA A 24 10.88 -3.37 -14.91
CA ALA A 24 9.92 -2.94 -15.92
C ALA A 24 9.67 -4.03 -16.98
N GLU A 25 10.73 -4.68 -17.49
CA GLU A 25 10.63 -5.78 -18.44
C GLU A 25 9.88 -6.97 -17.87
N ALA A 26 10.13 -7.32 -16.60
CA ALA A 26 9.45 -8.41 -15.90
C ALA A 26 7.92 -8.24 -15.83
N VAL A 27 7.43 -6.99 -15.89
CA VAL A 27 5.99 -6.65 -15.90
C VAL A 27 5.46 -6.28 -17.30
N GLY A 28 6.25 -6.51 -18.35
CA GLY A 28 5.88 -6.24 -19.74
C GLY A 28 5.74 -4.74 -20.04
N ALA A 29 6.63 -3.93 -19.48
CA ALA A 29 6.78 -2.51 -19.72
C ALA A 29 8.20 -2.16 -20.17
N ARG A 30 8.37 -0.96 -20.72
CA ARG A 30 9.68 -0.35 -20.98
C ARG A 30 9.74 1.03 -20.39
N LEU A 31 10.94 1.41 -19.94
CA LEU A 31 11.23 2.79 -19.56
C LEU A 31 11.46 3.63 -20.81
N ILE A 32 10.97 4.86 -20.81
CA ILE A 32 11.20 5.86 -21.85
C ILE A 32 11.60 7.19 -21.22
N PHE A 33 12.28 8.01 -22.01
CA PHE A 33 12.75 9.33 -21.59
C PHE A 33 12.15 10.38 -22.54
N PRO A 34 11.13 11.13 -22.12
CA PRO A 34 10.58 12.19 -22.96
C PRO A 34 11.65 13.22 -23.32
N GLU A 35 11.76 13.54 -24.61
CA GLU A 35 12.61 14.63 -25.08
C GLU A 35 11.95 15.98 -24.75
N VAL A 36 12.78 16.95 -24.36
CA VAL A 36 12.37 18.32 -24.02
C VAL A 36 13.35 19.32 -24.61
N ALA A 37 12.87 20.51 -24.97
CA ALA A 37 13.74 21.56 -25.48
C ALA A 37 14.54 22.18 -24.33
N LEU A 38 15.73 22.71 -24.65
CA LEU A 38 16.58 23.38 -23.66
C LEU A 38 15.88 24.57 -23.01
N ASP A 39 15.10 25.33 -23.80
CA ASP A 39 14.34 26.47 -23.30
C ASP A 39 13.30 26.06 -22.27
N ASP A 40 12.66 24.90 -22.42
CA ASP A 40 11.71 24.38 -21.43
C ASP A 40 12.39 24.08 -20.10
N VAL A 41 13.62 23.52 -20.15
CA VAL A 41 14.43 23.22 -18.96
C VAL A 41 14.84 24.50 -18.25
N LEU A 42 15.28 25.52 -18.99
CA LEU A 42 15.75 26.79 -18.41
C LEU A 42 14.63 27.63 -17.79
N ASN A 43 13.37 27.44 -18.20
CA ASN A 43 12.24 28.25 -17.75
C ASN A 43 11.23 27.47 -16.87
N VAL A 44 11.54 26.21 -16.52
CA VAL A 44 10.60 25.31 -15.84
C VAL A 44 10.19 25.79 -14.45
N GLU A 45 11.05 26.53 -13.77
CA GLU A 45 10.84 27.03 -12.40
C GLU A 45 9.55 27.85 -12.31
N SER A 46 9.23 28.62 -13.36
CA SER A 46 7.98 29.39 -13.46
C SER A 46 6.71 28.53 -13.45
N ARG A 47 6.79 27.26 -13.85
CA ARG A 47 5.66 26.32 -13.87
C ARG A 47 5.42 25.66 -12.52
N PHE A 48 6.48 25.44 -11.75
CA PHE A 48 6.42 24.74 -10.45
C PHE A 48 6.44 25.70 -9.25
N GLY A 49 6.88 26.95 -9.45
CA GLY A 49 7.03 27.92 -8.37
C GLY A 49 8.17 27.58 -7.40
N ILE A 50 9.11 26.73 -7.82
CA ILE A 50 10.31 26.38 -7.07
C ILE A 50 11.54 26.56 -7.96
N GLU A 51 12.61 27.08 -7.37
CA GLU A 51 13.91 27.24 -8.02
C GLU A 51 14.87 26.17 -7.49
N VAL A 52 15.57 25.47 -8.40
CA VAL A 52 16.59 24.48 -8.04
C VAL A 52 17.84 24.65 -8.90
N PRO A 53 19.03 24.78 -8.31
CA PRO A 53 20.28 24.97 -9.06
C PRO A 53 20.64 23.81 -10.00
N SER A 54 20.10 22.61 -9.74
CA SER A 54 20.38 21.41 -10.52
C SER A 54 19.64 21.41 -11.85
N GLY A 55 20.38 21.58 -12.96
CA GLY A 55 19.83 21.45 -14.32
C GLY A 55 19.19 20.09 -14.60
N ASP A 56 19.65 19.06 -13.92
CA ASP A 56 19.12 17.70 -13.98
C ASP A 56 17.75 17.56 -13.29
N LEU A 57 17.55 18.23 -12.15
CA LEU A 57 16.23 18.33 -11.52
C LEU A 57 15.29 19.19 -12.37
N ASN A 58 15.79 20.27 -12.97
CA ASN A 58 15.04 21.07 -13.93
C ASN A 58 14.61 20.25 -15.15
N LEU A 59 15.48 19.35 -15.65
CA LEU A 59 15.14 18.42 -16.72
C LEU A 59 13.98 17.48 -16.33
N ALA A 60 13.99 16.94 -15.11
CA ALA A 60 12.91 16.09 -14.61
C ALA A 60 11.57 16.85 -14.53
N MET A 61 11.59 18.09 -14.04
CA MET A 61 10.41 18.97 -14.02
C MET A 61 9.93 19.31 -15.44
N ALA A 62 10.83 19.60 -16.38
CA ALA A 62 10.46 19.95 -17.75
C ALA A 62 9.81 18.76 -18.48
N ARG A 63 10.35 17.56 -18.26
CA ARG A 63 9.75 16.31 -18.77
C ARG A 63 8.36 16.07 -18.16
N ALA A 64 8.14 16.41 -16.90
CA ALA A 64 6.81 16.34 -16.28
C ALA A 64 5.82 17.30 -16.96
N THR A 65 6.23 18.56 -17.22
CA THR A 65 5.43 19.53 -17.99
C THR A 65 5.06 18.98 -19.37
N ARG A 66 6.05 18.45 -20.09
CA ARG A 66 5.85 17.86 -21.42
C ARG A 66 4.84 16.71 -21.41
N LEU A 67 4.90 15.83 -20.41
CA LEU A 67 3.96 14.71 -20.24
C LEU A 67 2.54 15.16 -19.97
N VAL A 68 2.36 16.20 -19.14
CA VAL A 68 1.04 16.78 -18.86
C VAL A 68 0.44 17.40 -20.13
N GLU A 69 1.25 18.13 -20.90
CA GLU A 69 0.82 18.75 -22.15
C GLU A 69 0.59 17.71 -23.28
N ASN A 70 1.20 16.52 -23.18
CA ASN A 70 1.21 15.49 -24.23
C ASN A 70 1.08 14.10 -23.60
N PRO A 71 -0.09 13.76 -23.03
CA PRO A 71 -0.28 12.54 -22.25
C PRO A 71 -0.05 11.26 -23.06
N ASP A 72 -0.22 11.29 -24.38
CA ASP A 72 -0.02 10.12 -25.25
C ASP A 72 1.44 9.66 -25.37
N LEU A 73 2.40 10.43 -24.84
CA LEU A 73 3.82 10.07 -24.84
C LEU A 73 4.12 8.86 -23.95
N ALA A 74 3.37 8.67 -22.86
CA ALA A 74 3.58 7.60 -21.90
C ALA A 74 2.26 7.07 -21.34
N ASP A 75 2.26 5.83 -20.87
CA ASP A 75 1.08 5.23 -20.26
C ASP A 75 1.12 5.33 -18.72
N ALA A 76 2.31 5.58 -18.16
CA ALA A 76 2.59 5.75 -16.74
C ALA A 76 3.87 6.56 -16.51
N VAL A 77 4.07 7.05 -15.28
CA VAL A 77 5.24 7.85 -14.90
C VAL A 77 5.93 7.24 -13.67
N PHE A 78 7.25 7.15 -13.74
CA PHE A 78 8.10 6.74 -12.63
C PHE A 78 9.06 7.88 -12.28
N VAL A 79 8.87 8.49 -11.12
CA VAL A 79 9.69 9.61 -10.63
C VAL A 79 10.67 9.06 -9.61
N CYS A 80 11.97 9.19 -9.87
CA CYS A 80 12.99 8.70 -8.95
C CYS A 80 14.14 9.68 -8.72
N THR A 81 14.52 9.82 -7.45
CA THR A 81 15.64 10.66 -7.01
C THR A 81 16.39 10.00 -5.84
N CYS A 82 17.61 10.46 -5.57
CA CYS A 82 18.47 9.89 -4.52
C CYS A 82 17.92 10.17 -3.12
N PHE A 83 17.95 9.18 -2.22
CA PHE A 83 17.43 9.32 -0.86
C PHE A 83 18.14 10.36 0.01
N ARG A 84 19.39 10.71 -0.30
CA ARG A 84 20.18 11.70 0.46
C ARG A 84 20.02 13.13 -0.05
N CYS A 85 19.30 13.33 -1.15
CA CYS A 85 19.18 14.64 -1.80
C CYS A 85 17.88 15.33 -1.36
N ALA A 86 18.00 16.38 -0.54
CA ALA A 86 16.86 17.17 -0.07
C ALA A 86 16.12 17.85 -1.25
N GLU A 87 16.85 18.46 -2.17
CA GLU A 87 16.28 19.03 -3.40
C GLU A 87 15.56 17.97 -4.23
N GLY A 88 16.15 16.78 -4.36
CA GLY A 88 15.55 15.65 -5.06
C GLY A 88 14.27 15.14 -4.40
N ALA A 89 14.16 15.21 -3.06
CA ALA A 89 12.93 14.88 -2.35
C ALA A 89 11.82 15.90 -2.61
N ILE A 90 12.16 17.20 -2.55
CA ILE A 90 11.22 18.30 -2.84
C ILE A 90 10.71 18.18 -4.28
N VAL A 91 11.62 18.11 -5.26
CA VAL A 91 11.27 18.01 -6.68
C VAL A 91 10.47 16.74 -6.98
N ARG A 92 10.78 15.59 -6.36
CA ARG A 92 9.99 14.37 -6.52
C ARG A 92 8.55 14.57 -6.04
N GLY A 93 8.35 15.24 -4.91
CA GLY A 93 7.04 15.58 -4.37
C GLY A 93 6.26 16.53 -5.29
N GLU A 94 6.92 17.59 -5.77
CA GLU A 94 6.33 18.61 -6.65
C GLU A 94 5.98 18.05 -8.04
N VAL A 95 6.89 17.31 -8.67
CA VAL A 95 6.64 16.62 -9.95
C VAL A 95 5.44 15.70 -9.86
N ARG A 96 5.36 14.89 -8.78
CA ARG A 96 4.20 14.03 -8.57
C ARG A 96 2.91 14.84 -8.44
N ARG A 97 2.89 15.89 -7.60
CA ARG A 97 1.70 16.71 -7.37
C ARG A 97 1.26 17.41 -8.65
N PHE A 98 2.21 17.91 -9.43
CA PHE A 98 1.96 18.56 -10.71
C PHE A 98 1.29 17.61 -11.71
N ILE A 99 1.85 16.42 -11.92
CA ILE A 99 1.29 15.43 -12.84
C ILE A 99 -0.09 14.96 -12.37
N HIS A 100 -0.27 14.73 -11.07
CA HIS A 100 -1.56 14.33 -10.50
C HIS A 100 -2.65 15.39 -10.67
N SER A 101 -2.29 16.68 -10.51
CA SER A 101 -3.26 17.79 -10.59
C SER A 101 -3.67 18.13 -12.03
N HIS A 102 -2.85 17.77 -13.02
CA HIS A 102 -3.03 18.19 -14.41
C HIS A 102 -3.20 17.03 -15.40
N SER A 103 -3.06 15.78 -14.97
CA SER A 103 -3.19 14.61 -15.83
C SER A 103 -3.82 13.42 -15.12
N ARG A 104 -4.20 12.40 -15.90
CA ARG A 104 -4.66 11.10 -15.37
C ARG A 104 -3.59 10.01 -15.47
N LEU A 105 -2.33 10.40 -15.68
CA LEU A 105 -1.23 9.44 -15.74
C LEU A 105 -0.98 8.89 -14.34
N PRO A 106 -0.90 7.56 -14.16
CA PRO A 106 -0.50 7.00 -12.88
C PRO A 106 0.97 7.31 -12.62
N VAL A 107 1.27 7.73 -11.40
CA VAL A 107 2.61 8.17 -10.99
C VAL A 107 3.09 7.34 -9.82
N LEU A 108 4.27 6.74 -9.97
CA LEU A 108 5.00 6.09 -8.90
C LEU A 108 6.23 6.92 -8.54
N THR A 109 6.35 7.31 -7.28
CA THR A 109 7.56 7.96 -6.75
C THR A 109 8.44 6.94 -6.03
N TYR A 110 9.75 7.01 -6.23
CA TYR A 110 10.69 6.16 -5.53
C TYR A 110 11.96 6.91 -5.13
N SER A 111 12.35 6.76 -3.87
CA SER A 111 13.62 7.22 -3.34
C SER A 111 14.59 6.06 -3.32
N PHE A 112 15.57 6.04 -4.22
CA PHE A 112 16.47 4.90 -4.33
C PHE A 112 17.60 4.96 -3.31
N THR A 113 17.94 3.78 -2.78
CA THR A 113 19.16 3.54 -2.00
C THR A 113 20.21 2.82 -2.85
N GLU A 114 21.45 2.79 -2.37
CA GLU A 114 22.57 2.10 -3.03
C GLU A 114 22.37 0.58 -3.20
N ARG A 115 21.34 -0.02 -2.58
CA ARG A 115 21.05 -1.46 -2.62
C ARG A 115 19.70 -1.81 -3.27
N THR A 116 19.16 -0.94 -4.12
CA THR A 116 17.90 -1.21 -4.82
C THR A 116 18.04 -2.43 -5.73
N THR A 117 17.11 -3.38 -5.64
CA THR A 117 17.05 -4.56 -6.50
C THR A 117 15.74 -4.63 -7.27
N SER A 118 15.75 -5.32 -8.41
CA SER A 118 14.56 -5.58 -9.23
C SER A 118 13.42 -6.21 -8.44
N ASP A 119 13.73 -7.12 -7.51
CA ASP A 119 12.72 -7.76 -6.65
C ASP A 119 12.00 -6.75 -5.74
N THR A 120 12.73 -5.77 -5.19
CA THR A 120 12.12 -4.71 -4.35
C THR A 120 11.25 -3.75 -5.15
N LEU A 121 11.50 -3.64 -6.45
CA LEU A 121 10.77 -2.78 -7.38
C LEU A 121 9.60 -3.50 -8.05
N LEU A 122 9.61 -4.83 -8.10
CA LEU A 122 8.69 -5.63 -8.91
C LEU A 122 7.22 -5.32 -8.59
N THR A 123 6.82 -5.40 -7.31
CA THR A 123 5.44 -5.08 -6.90
C THR A 123 5.07 -3.64 -7.25
N ARG A 124 6.00 -2.69 -7.13
CA ARG A 124 5.74 -1.28 -7.45
C ARG A 124 5.52 -1.09 -8.95
N MET A 125 6.35 -1.73 -9.78
CA MET A 125 6.21 -1.71 -11.23
C MET A 125 4.94 -2.43 -11.69
N GLU A 126 4.59 -3.55 -11.05
CA GLU A 126 3.36 -4.30 -11.34
C GLU A 126 2.12 -3.47 -11.00
N ALA A 127 2.09 -2.80 -9.85
CA ALA A 127 1.02 -1.87 -9.47
C ALA A 127 0.88 -0.72 -10.46
N LEU A 128 2.00 -0.11 -10.86
CA LEU A 128 2.02 0.99 -11.84
C LEU A 128 1.47 0.53 -13.20
N VAL A 129 1.94 -0.60 -13.70
CA VAL A 129 1.49 -1.19 -14.97
C VAL A 129 0.03 -1.62 -14.92
N THR A 130 -0.41 -2.19 -13.79
CA THR A 130 -1.81 -2.56 -13.57
C THR A 130 -2.68 -1.32 -13.61
N THR A 131 -2.29 -0.26 -12.89
CA THR A 131 -3.03 1.00 -12.86
C THR A 131 -3.12 1.63 -14.25
N ALA A 132 -2.09 1.47 -15.09
CA ALA A 132 -2.13 1.95 -16.47
C ALA A 132 -3.02 1.08 -17.38
N LYS A 133 -2.90 -0.25 -17.32
CA LYS A 133 -3.59 -1.20 -18.22
C LYS A 133 -5.04 -1.47 -17.85
N MET A 134 -5.34 -1.53 -16.55
CA MET A 134 -6.60 -2.08 -16.02
C MET A 134 -7.52 -1.00 -15.44
N LYS A 135 -7.40 0.26 -15.88
CA LYS A 135 -8.25 1.37 -15.39
C LYS A 135 -9.74 1.04 -15.41
N GLY A 136 -10.22 0.41 -16.48
CA GLY A 136 -11.62 0.00 -16.60
C GLY A 136 -12.04 -1.00 -15.52
N LEU A 137 -11.18 -1.97 -15.21
CA LEU A 137 -11.43 -2.94 -14.15
C LEU A 137 -11.41 -2.28 -12.76
N LEU A 138 -10.42 -1.41 -12.52
CA LEU A 138 -10.25 -0.69 -11.25
C LEU A 138 -11.38 0.33 -11.00
N ALA A 139 -11.97 0.89 -12.05
CA ALA A 139 -13.09 1.82 -11.96
C ALA A 139 -14.43 1.15 -11.59
N ARG A 140 -14.53 -0.20 -11.59
CA ARG A 140 -15.78 -0.88 -11.21
C ARG A 140 -16.16 -0.59 -9.77
N GLU A 141 -17.36 -0.10 -9.54
CA GLU A 141 -17.85 0.19 -8.18
C GLU A 141 -18.64 -0.98 -7.55
N LYS A 142 -18.93 -2.02 -8.35
CA LYS A 142 -19.83 -3.11 -7.95
C LYS A 142 -19.23 -4.48 -8.21
N GLN A 143 -19.40 -5.35 -7.23
CA GLN A 143 -19.22 -6.79 -7.35
C GLN A 143 -20.57 -7.39 -7.77
N THR A 144 -20.54 -8.30 -8.76
CA THR A 144 -21.71 -8.96 -9.33
C THR A 144 -21.48 -10.46 -9.41
N GLY A 145 -22.55 -11.25 -9.24
CA GLY A 145 -22.46 -12.71 -9.28
C GLY A 145 -21.78 -13.30 -8.05
N LEU A 146 -21.51 -14.60 -8.08
CA LEU A 146 -20.91 -15.35 -6.97
C LEU A 146 -19.39 -15.53 -7.17
N THR A 147 -18.59 -14.70 -6.49
CA THR A 147 -17.12 -14.73 -6.62
C THR A 147 -16.41 -14.92 -5.30
N ALA A 148 -15.20 -15.49 -5.36
CA ALA A 148 -14.32 -15.60 -4.21
C ALA A 148 -13.06 -14.75 -4.40
N GLY A 149 -12.53 -14.24 -3.29
CA GLY A 149 -11.23 -13.60 -3.24
C GLY A 149 -10.36 -14.24 -2.18
N ILE A 150 -9.07 -14.45 -2.48
CA ILE A 150 -8.10 -15.03 -1.55
C ILE A 150 -6.88 -14.10 -1.45
N ASP A 151 -6.65 -13.55 -0.26
CA ASP A 151 -5.45 -12.80 0.09
C ASP A 151 -4.48 -13.73 0.82
N SER A 152 -3.41 -14.15 0.13
CA SER A 152 -2.34 -14.95 0.71
C SER A 152 -1.22 -14.05 1.21
N GLY A 153 -1.45 -13.42 2.35
CA GLY A 153 -0.49 -12.56 3.03
C GLY A 153 0.65 -13.32 3.71
N SER A 154 1.62 -12.58 4.22
CA SER A 154 2.85 -13.12 4.81
C SER A 154 2.66 -13.68 6.22
N THR A 155 1.66 -13.18 6.96
CA THR A 155 1.33 -13.63 8.33
C THR A 155 -0.01 -14.37 8.39
N THR A 156 -0.97 -13.96 7.57
CA THR A 156 -2.31 -14.55 7.55
C THR A 156 -2.87 -14.64 6.14
N THR A 157 -3.58 -15.74 5.87
CA THR A 157 -4.33 -15.98 4.63
C THR A 157 -5.80 -15.75 4.91
N LYS A 158 -6.46 -14.99 4.04
CA LYS A 158 -7.87 -14.66 4.16
C LYS A 158 -8.61 -15.02 2.89
N ALA A 159 -9.85 -15.45 3.02
CA ALA A 159 -10.77 -15.62 1.91
C ALA A 159 -12.11 -14.96 2.21
N VAL A 160 -12.78 -14.49 1.16
CA VAL A 160 -14.17 -14.04 1.23
C VAL A 160 -14.96 -14.61 0.06
N ILE A 161 -16.23 -14.94 0.32
CA ILE A 161 -17.23 -15.23 -0.71
C ILE A 161 -18.16 -14.02 -0.78
N MET A 162 -18.33 -13.47 -1.98
CA MET A 162 -19.22 -12.35 -2.24
C MET A 162 -20.32 -12.70 -3.24
N ARG A 163 -21.52 -12.17 -3.00
CA ARG A 163 -22.64 -12.18 -3.92
C ARG A 163 -23.25 -10.79 -4.00
N ASP A 164 -23.22 -10.20 -5.19
CA ASP A 164 -23.85 -8.90 -5.50
C ASP A 164 -23.56 -7.79 -4.48
N ASN A 165 -22.28 -7.58 -4.16
CA ASN A 165 -21.72 -6.66 -3.15
C ASN A 165 -21.78 -7.13 -1.70
N GLU A 166 -22.49 -8.20 -1.40
CA GLU A 166 -22.57 -8.72 -0.03
C GLU A 166 -21.48 -9.75 0.24
N ILE A 167 -20.78 -9.59 1.36
CA ILE A 167 -19.89 -10.63 1.89
C ILE A 167 -20.76 -11.64 2.62
N ILE A 168 -20.86 -12.85 2.08
CA ILE A 168 -21.71 -13.93 2.61
C ILE A 168 -20.92 -15.02 3.35
N GLY A 169 -19.60 -14.99 3.27
CA GLY A 169 -18.73 -15.89 4.03
C GLY A 169 -17.29 -15.41 4.06
N THR A 170 -16.59 -15.74 5.15
CA THR A 170 -15.24 -15.29 5.46
C THR A 170 -14.39 -16.42 6.03
N GLY A 171 -13.09 -16.39 5.75
CA GLY A 171 -12.13 -17.32 6.33
C GLY A 171 -10.83 -16.59 6.63
N TRP A 172 -10.28 -16.77 7.82
CA TRP A 172 -9.03 -16.13 8.25
C TRP A 172 -8.19 -17.08 9.08
N VAL A 173 -7.02 -17.43 8.55
CA VAL A 173 -6.10 -18.38 9.20
C VAL A 173 -4.67 -17.84 9.19
N PRO A 174 -3.80 -18.28 10.12
CA PRO A 174 -2.36 -18.03 10.03
C PRO A 174 -1.78 -18.60 8.74
N THR A 175 -0.92 -17.83 8.06
CA THR A 175 -0.17 -18.34 6.90
C THR A 175 0.95 -19.24 7.42
N THR A 176 0.87 -20.52 7.08
CA THR A 176 1.91 -21.51 7.37
C THR A 176 2.37 -22.14 6.07
N GLU A 177 1.82 -23.30 5.71
CA GLU A 177 1.94 -23.86 4.36
C GLU A 177 0.97 -23.10 3.45
N VAL A 178 1.50 -22.31 2.52
CA VAL A 178 0.73 -21.34 1.70
C VAL A 178 -0.52 -21.96 1.06
N LEU A 179 -0.38 -23.11 0.40
CA LEU A 179 -1.51 -23.79 -0.27
C LEU A 179 -2.54 -24.33 0.73
N LYS A 180 -2.10 -25.01 1.78
CA LYS A 180 -3.01 -25.54 2.82
C LYS A 180 -3.74 -24.40 3.55
N SER A 181 -3.06 -23.28 3.78
CA SER A 181 -3.65 -22.10 4.43
C SER A 181 -4.69 -21.45 3.51
N ALA A 182 -4.45 -21.42 2.20
CA ALA A 182 -5.42 -20.94 1.21
C ALA A 182 -6.65 -21.86 1.12
N ASP A 183 -6.45 -23.17 1.06
CA ASP A 183 -7.54 -24.14 1.04
C ASP A 183 -8.37 -24.05 2.33
N ALA A 184 -7.74 -23.95 3.50
CA ALA A 184 -8.43 -23.81 4.78
C ALA A 184 -9.23 -22.50 4.89
N ALA A 185 -8.67 -21.37 4.44
CA ALA A 185 -9.38 -20.10 4.43
C ALA A 185 -10.58 -20.14 3.47
N LEU A 186 -10.40 -20.68 2.27
CA LEU A 186 -11.47 -20.79 1.28
C LEU A 186 -12.59 -21.71 1.77
N GLU A 187 -12.25 -22.87 2.34
CA GLU A 187 -13.23 -23.82 2.88
C GLU A 187 -14.06 -23.20 4.02
N ALA A 188 -13.42 -22.47 4.94
CA ALA A 188 -14.13 -21.75 6.00
C ALA A 188 -15.13 -20.73 5.41
N ALA A 189 -14.70 -19.96 4.41
CA ALA A 189 -15.55 -18.96 3.76
C ALA A 189 -16.72 -19.59 2.99
N LEU A 190 -16.49 -20.70 2.29
CA LEU A 190 -17.53 -21.47 1.57
C LEU A 190 -18.55 -22.08 2.55
N SER A 191 -18.07 -22.64 3.66
CA SER A 191 -18.91 -23.22 4.71
C SER A 191 -19.82 -22.17 5.35
N GLU A 192 -19.27 -21.00 5.70
CA GLU A 192 -20.05 -19.87 6.24
C GLU A 192 -21.10 -19.40 5.22
N ALA A 193 -20.71 -19.29 3.94
CA ALA A 193 -21.59 -18.90 2.84
C ALA A 193 -22.65 -19.95 2.46
N LYS A 194 -22.49 -21.20 2.90
CA LYS A 194 -23.30 -22.36 2.48
C LYS A 194 -23.31 -22.53 0.95
N VAL A 195 -22.16 -22.32 0.33
CA VAL A 195 -21.93 -22.38 -1.12
C VAL A 195 -20.92 -23.46 -1.42
N LYS A 196 -21.07 -24.15 -2.54
CA LYS A 196 -20.07 -25.12 -3.01
C LYS A 196 -19.03 -24.45 -3.90
N ARG A 197 -17.81 -24.97 -3.92
CA ARG A 197 -16.73 -24.41 -4.75
C ARG A 197 -17.07 -24.36 -6.24
N GLU A 198 -17.82 -25.34 -6.73
CA GLU A 198 -18.22 -25.45 -8.14
C GLU A 198 -19.25 -24.39 -8.55
N GLU A 199 -19.91 -23.73 -7.58
CA GLU A 199 -20.86 -22.65 -7.82
C GLU A 199 -20.16 -21.30 -8.00
N LEU A 200 -18.87 -21.19 -7.65
CA LEU A 200 -18.11 -19.96 -7.82
C LEU A 200 -17.90 -19.65 -9.31
N GLU A 201 -18.32 -18.47 -9.73
CA GLU A 201 -18.18 -17.99 -11.11
C GLU A 201 -16.76 -17.49 -11.40
N GLY A 202 -16.05 -17.04 -10.36
CA GLY A 202 -14.67 -16.57 -10.47
C GLY A 202 -13.94 -16.50 -9.15
N ILE A 203 -12.63 -16.75 -9.19
CA ILE A 203 -11.72 -16.62 -8.06
C ILE A 203 -10.62 -15.61 -8.39
N GLY A 204 -10.47 -14.60 -7.54
CA GLY A 204 -9.36 -13.66 -7.57
C GLY A 204 -8.36 -13.96 -6.45
N THR A 205 -7.07 -13.81 -6.70
CA THR A 205 -6.03 -13.97 -5.68
C THR A 205 -5.12 -12.75 -5.59
N THR A 206 -4.68 -12.44 -4.37
CA THR A 206 -3.75 -11.35 -4.07
C THR A 206 -2.77 -11.72 -2.94
N GLY A 207 -1.94 -10.77 -2.54
CA GLY A 207 -0.87 -10.93 -1.55
C GLY A 207 0.39 -11.59 -2.12
N TYR A 208 1.35 -11.83 -1.23
CA TYR A 208 2.65 -12.44 -1.56
C TYR A 208 2.52 -13.83 -2.21
N GLY A 209 1.53 -14.63 -1.79
CA GLY A 209 1.29 -15.97 -2.33
C GLY A 209 0.42 -16.05 -3.59
N ARG A 210 -0.02 -14.91 -4.16
CA ARG A 210 -1.07 -14.85 -5.19
C ARG A 210 -0.85 -15.77 -6.38
N PHE A 211 0.39 -15.89 -6.88
CA PHE A 211 0.68 -16.69 -8.06
C PHE A 211 0.64 -18.18 -7.76
N LEU A 212 1.17 -18.59 -6.61
CA LEU A 212 1.17 -20.00 -6.19
C LEU A 212 -0.26 -20.45 -5.90
N VAL A 213 -1.00 -19.67 -5.11
CA VAL A 213 -2.41 -19.93 -4.80
C VAL A 213 -3.26 -19.83 -6.06
N GLY A 214 -3.06 -18.81 -6.88
CA GLY A 214 -3.83 -18.59 -8.10
C GLY A 214 -3.73 -19.74 -9.09
N LYS A 215 -2.53 -20.29 -9.30
CA LYS A 215 -2.35 -21.50 -10.12
C LYS A 215 -3.02 -22.72 -9.50
N HIS A 216 -2.92 -22.90 -8.18
CA HIS A 216 -3.53 -24.02 -7.46
C HIS A 216 -5.06 -24.01 -7.53
N VAL A 217 -5.67 -22.83 -7.44
CA VAL A 217 -7.14 -22.68 -7.44
C VAL A 217 -7.72 -22.36 -8.82
N ASN A 218 -6.90 -22.33 -9.87
CA ASN A 218 -7.26 -21.90 -11.21
C ASN A 218 -7.94 -20.51 -11.22
N ALA A 219 -7.32 -19.55 -10.55
CA ALA A 219 -7.83 -18.20 -10.41
C ALA A 219 -7.92 -17.46 -11.76
N ARG A 220 -9.04 -16.77 -11.99
CA ARG A 220 -9.27 -15.94 -13.17
C ARG A 220 -8.53 -14.60 -13.08
N LEU A 221 -8.22 -14.15 -11.87
CA LEU A 221 -7.43 -12.96 -11.60
C LEU A 221 -6.34 -13.27 -10.57
N MET A 222 -5.09 -12.93 -10.88
CA MET A 222 -3.97 -12.94 -9.95
C MET A 222 -3.37 -11.53 -9.94
N GLN A 223 -3.64 -10.75 -8.89
CA GLN A 223 -3.36 -9.32 -8.88
C GLN A 223 -2.58 -8.90 -7.64
N GLU A 224 -1.59 -8.03 -7.82
CA GLU A 224 -0.79 -7.49 -6.72
C GLU A 224 -1.61 -6.69 -5.71
N GLU A 225 -1.12 -6.59 -4.49
CA GLU A 225 -1.91 -6.13 -3.34
C GLU A 225 -2.17 -4.63 -3.29
N ILE A 226 -1.35 -3.76 -3.89
CA ILE A 226 -1.57 -2.30 -3.87
C ILE A 226 -2.92 -1.95 -4.50
N THR A 227 -3.16 -2.42 -5.74
CA THR A 227 -4.40 -2.17 -6.47
C THR A 227 -5.60 -2.85 -5.84
N VAL A 228 -5.43 -4.10 -5.41
CA VAL A 228 -6.51 -4.89 -4.79
C VAL A 228 -6.91 -4.34 -3.43
N ASN A 229 -5.94 -4.05 -2.55
CA ASN A 229 -6.18 -3.54 -1.21
C ASN A 229 -6.79 -2.14 -1.26
N SER A 230 -6.31 -1.27 -2.16
CA SER A 230 -6.91 0.05 -2.38
C SER A 230 -8.39 -0.08 -2.72
N LYS A 231 -8.70 -0.99 -3.66
CA LYS A 231 -10.08 -1.21 -4.09
C LYS A 231 -10.97 -1.77 -3.00
N GLY A 232 -10.48 -2.79 -2.29
CA GLY A 232 -11.20 -3.36 -1.15
C GLY A 232 -11.43 -2.36 -0.03
N ALA A 233 -10.44 -1.52 0.28
CA ALA A 233 -10.53 -0.50 1.32
C ALA A 233 -11.61 0.55 1.00
N VAL A 234 -11.59 1.14 -0.19
CA VAL A 234 -12.60 2.15 -0.56
C VAL A 234 -13.99 1.54 -0.76
N PHE A 235 -14.09 0.28 -1.17
CA PHE A 235 -15.37 -0.42 -1.28
C PHE A 235 -16.00 -0.62 0.11
N LEU A 236 -15.23 -1.14 1.08
CA LEU A 236 -15.72 -1.38 2.44
C LEU A 236 -16.03 -0.09 3.22
N ALA A 237 -15.34 1.01 2.88
CA ALA A 237 -15.54 2.31 3.51
C ALA A 237 -16.61 3.18 2.81
N ASP A 238 -17.27 2.68 1.77
CA ASP A 238 -18.20 3.45 0.92
C ASP A 238 -17.56 4.77 0.38
N ALA A 239 -16.28 4.70 0.03
CA ALA A 239 -15.44 5.82 -0.37
C ALA A 239 -14.88 5.64 -1.79
N GLN A 240 -15.63 4.98 -2.68
CA GLN A 240 -15.17 4.66 -4.03
C GLN A 240 -15.08 5.86 -4.98
N ARG A 241 -15.66 7.00 -4.61
CA ARG A 241 -15.67 8.24 -5.41
C ARG A 241 -14.92 9.36 -4.70
N GLY A 242 -14.21 10.18 -5.46
CA GLY A 242 -13.37 11.24 -4.92
C GLY A 242 -12.02 10.72 -4.41
N ALA A 243 -11.36 11.56 -3.63
CA ALA A 243 -10.06 11.26 -3.05
C ALA A 243 -10.21 10.45 -1.75
N ALA A 244 -9.26 9.57 -1.46
CA ALA A 244 -9.12 8.88 -0.18
C ALA A 244 -7.64 8.53 0.08
N THR A 245 -7.32 8.23 1.34
CA THR A 245 -6.00 7.69 1.72
C THR A 245 -6.19 6.36 2.42
N VAL A 246 -5.54 5.31 1.92
CA VAL A 246 -5.56 3.98 2.53
C VAL A 246 -4.23 3.76 3.25
N ILE A 247 -4.31 3.41 4.54
CA ILE A 247 -3.17 3.03 5.37
C ILE A 247 -3.34 1.56 5.76
N ASP A 248 -2.51 0.69 5.19
CA ASP A 248 -2.49 -0.75 5.45
C ASP A 248 -1.24 -1.09 6.27
N ILE A 249 -1.42 -1.37 7.56
CA ILE A 249 -0.32 -1.83 8.42
C ILE A 249 -0.46 -3.34 8.59
N GLY A 250 0.34 -4.09 7.84
CA GLY A 250 0.37 -5.54 7.86
C GLY A 250 1.15 -6.13 9.02
N GLY A 251 1.40 -7.45 8.94
CA GLY A 251 2.22 -8.15 9.93
C GLY A 251 3.72 -7.85 9.80
N MET A 252 4.21 -7.59 8.59
CA MET A 252 5.64 -7.38 8.31
C MET A 252 5.98 -6.14 7.49
N ASP A 253 4.98 -5.56 6.84
CA ASP A 253 5.11 -4.39 5.97
C ASP A 253 3.97 -3.41 6.27
N ASN A 254 4.10 -2.20 5.73
CA ASN A 254 3.11 -1.15 5.83
C ASN A 254 3.02 -0.40 4.49
N LYS A 255 1.86 0.18 4.21
CA LYS A 255 1.58 0.87 2.96
C LYS A 255 0.74 2.10 3.24
N ALA A 256 1.05 3.16 2.52
CA ALA A 256 0.17 4.31 2.38
C ALA A 256 -0.12 4.52 0.90
N ILE A 257 -1.40 4.68 0.56
CA ILE A 257 -1.85 4.73 -0.82
C ILE A 257 -2.86 5.88 -0.95
N SER A 258 -2.56 6.84 -1.82
CA SER A 258 -3.57 7.80 -2.27
C SER A 258 -4.47 7.12 -3.30
N VAL A 259 -5.76 7.37 -3.21
CA VAL A 259 -6.78 6.79 -4.10
C VAL A 259 -7.63 7.92 -4.66
N GLN A 260 -7.94 7.84 -5.95
CA GLN A 260 -8.87 8.75 -6.62
C GLN A 260 -9.88 7.92 -7.42
N ASP A 261 -11.17 8.07 -7.10
CA ASP A 261 -12.27 7.33 -7.75
C ASP A 261 -12.05 5.81 -7.74
N GLY A 262 -11.55 5.30 -6.62
CA GLY A 262 -11.24 3.89 -6.40
C GLY A 262 -10.02 3.35 -7.15
N ILE A 263 -9.29 4.23 -7.84
CA ILE A 263 -8.03 3.90 -8.54
C ILE A 263 -6.85 4.37 -7.67
N PRO A 264 -5.87 3.51 -7.37
CA PRO A 264 -4.67 3.93 -6.65
C PRO A 264 -3.86 4.93 -7.48
N GLY A 265 -3.41 6.00 -6.83
CA GLY A 265 -2.50 7.00 -7.37
C GLY A 265 -1.09 6.79 -6.85
N GLY A 266 -0.54 7.80 -6.17
CA GLY A 266 0.75 7.70 -5.50
C GLY A 266 0.67 6.78 -4.28
N PHE A 267 1.64 5.89 -4.14
CA PHE A 267 1.74 5.00 -2.99
C PHE A 267 3.19 4.85 -2.54
N THR A 268 3.33 4.47 -1.28
CA THR A 268 4.59 4.01 -0.72
C THR A 268 4.36 2.68 0.00
N MET A 269 5.42 1.90 0.08
CA MET A 269 5.45 0.64 0.78
C MET A 269 6.74 0.61 1.59
N GLY A 270 6.62 0.33 2.88
CA GLY A 270 7.76 0.20 3.76
C GLY A 270 8.64 -0.96 3.33
N GLY A 271 9.88 -0.95 3.79
CA GLY A 271 10.69 -2.16 3.78
C GLY A 271 10.09 -3.23 4.71
N ILE A 272 10.61 -4.45 4.62
CA ILE A 272 10.33 -5.49 5.62
C ILE A 272 11.05 -5.09 6.92
N CYS A 273 10.42 -4.23 7.71
CA CYS A 273 10.89 -3.81 9.02
C CYS A 273 9.80 -4.10 10.05
N ALA A 274 10.11 -5.01 10.98
CA ALA A 274 9.14 -5.47 11.96
C ALA A 274 8.83 -4.42 13.06
N GLY A 275 9.56 -3.28 13.11
CA GLY A 275 9.38 -2.23 14.11
C GLY A 275 8.08 -1.43 13.93
N ALA A 276 7.64 -1.23 12.70
CA ALA A 276 6.42 -0.49 12.34
C ALA A 276 5.33 -1.42 11.78
N SER A 277 5.15 -2.60 12.40
CA SER A 277 4.21 -3.61 11.92
C SER A 277 3.48 -4.33 13.05
N GLY A 278 2.48 -5.14 12.69
CA GLY A 278 1.73 -5.98 13.63
C GLY A 278 2.62 -6.93 14.44
N ARG A 279 3.80 -7.29 13.94
CA ARG A 279 4.73 -8.16 14.66
C ARG A 279 5.25 -7.52 15.95
N PHE A 280 5.51 -6.22 15.96
CA PHE A 280 5.90 -5.52 17.19
C PHE A 280 4.75 -5.49 18.20
N LEU A 281 3.51 -5.30 17.74
CA LEU A 281 2.32 -5.34 18.59
C LEU A 281 2.06 -6.74 19.16
N GLU A 282 2.31 -7.81 18.39
CA GLU A 282 2.26 -9.19 18.90
C GLU A 282 3.28 -9.44 20.02
N LEU A 283 4.51 -8.95 19.87
CA LEU A 283 5.53 -9.07 20.92
C LEU A 283 5.14 -8.27 22.17
N THR A 284 4.58 -7.08 21.97
CA THR A 284 4.06 -6.23 23.04
C THR A 284 2.95 -6.95 23.82
N ALA A 285 1.92 -7.47 23.12
CA ALA A 285 0.83 -8.21 23.75
C ALA A 285 1.33 -9.40 24.57
N ARG A 286 2.24 -10.21 23.99
CA ARG A 286 2.88 -11.34 24.69
C ARG A 286 3.63 -10.90 25.94
N ARG A 287 4.37 -9.79 25.88
CA ARG A 287 5.14 -9.29 27.02
C ARG A 287 4.25 -8.73 28.13
N LEU A 288 3.10 -8.16 27.77
CA LEU A 288 2.09 -7.69 28.71
C LEU A 288 1.19 -8.82 29.25
N GLY A 289 1.32 -10.04 28.72
CA GLY A 289 0.53 -11.19 29.16
C GLY A 289 -0.93 -11.15 28.70
N VAL A 290 -1.24 -10.46 27.59
CA VAL A 290 -2.60 -10.33 27.04
C VAL A 290 -2.69 -10.91 25.63
N ASN A 291 -3.90 -11.23 25.17
CA ASN A 291 -4.12 -11.60 23.78
C ASN A 291 -3.97 -10.36 22.87
N ILE A 292 -3.53 -10.54 21.62
CA ILE A 292 -3.43 -9.44 20.65
C ILE A 292 -4.77 -8.73 20.43
N THR A 293 -5.89 -9.45 20.52
CA THR A 293 -7.25 -8.91 20.42
C THR A 293 -7.65 -8.03 21.61
N GLU A 294 -6.95 -8.13 22.74
CA GLU A 294 -7.19 -7.33 23.95
C GLU A 294 -6.26 -6.12 24.03
N LEU A 295 -5.16 -6.12 23.26
CA LEU A 295 -4.13 -5.07 23.30
C LEU A 295 -4.71 -3.69 22.99
N GLY A 296 -5.62 -3.58 22.02
CA GLY A 296 -6.23 -2.31 21.65
C GLY A 296 -7.03 -1.68 22.79
N LYS A 297 -7.90 -2.47 23.44
CA LYS A 297 -8.71 -2.01 24.58
C LYS A 297 -7.87 -1.70 25.82
N LEU A 298 -6.74 -2.39 25.99
CA LEU A 298 -5.76 -2.06 27.02
C LEU A 298 -5.07 -0.72 26.73
N ALA A 299 -4.62 -0.52 25.49
CA ALA A 299 -3.97 0.71 25.04
C ALA A 299 -4.87 1.95 25.23
N LEU A 300 -6.17 1.85 24.93
CA LEU A 300 -7.11 2.98 25.12
C LEU A 300 -7.24 3.49 26.57
N LYS A 301 -6.73 2.77 27.56
CA LYS A 301 -6.73 3.18 28.99
C LYS A 301 -5.45 3.90 29.41
N GLY A 302 -4.44 3.90 28.55
CA GLY A 302 -3.11 4.44 28.81
C GLY A 302 -2.85 5.76 28.09
N PHE A 303 -1.72 6.37 28.45
CA PHE A 303 -1.18 7.57 27.83
C PHE A 303 0.21 7.26 27.30
N HIS A 304 0.46 7.54 26.02
CA HIS A 304 1.73 7.16 25.38
C HIS A 304 2.91 7.98 25.94
N GLU A 305 2.63 9.21 26.39
CA GLU A 305 3.61 10.17 26.92
C GLU A 305 4.25 9.70 28.23
N ASN A 306 3.58 8.79 28.95
CA ASN A 306 4.10 8.19 30.19
C ASN A 306 5.23 7.18 29.93
N VAL A 307 5.43 6.76 28.67
CA VAL A 307 6.41 5.73 28.30
C VAL A 307 7.19 6.18 27.08
N THR A 308 8.46 6.53 27.28
CA THR A 308 9.36 6.81 26.15
C THR A 308 9.71 5.50 25.45
N MET A 309 9.34 5.38 24.17
CA MET A 309 9.61 4.22 23.35
C MET A 309 10.42 4.57 22.12
N ASN A 310 11.50 3.83 21.88
CA ASN A 310 12.24 3.89 20.62
C ASN A 310 12.02 2.59 19.85
N SER A 311 10.99 2.54 18.98
CA SER A 311 10.59 1.31 18.26
C SER A 311 10.95 1.27 16.77
N TYR A 312 11.76 2.24 16.28
CA TYR A 312 12.33 2.22 14.93
C TYR A 312 13.00 0.88 14.57
N CYS A 313 13.58 0.23 15.57
CA CYS A 313 14.00 -1.17 15.51
C CYS A 313 13.18 -1.97 16.50
N ILE A 314 12.57 -3.09 16.06
CA ILE A 314 11.79 -3.98 16.93
C ILE A 314 12.57 -4.46 18.17
N VAL A 315 13.89 -4.62 18.05
CA VAL A 315 14.77 -5.02 19.16
C VAL A 315 14.83 -3.92 20.21
N PHE A 316 15.08 -2.68 19.79
CA PHE A 316 15.13 -1.53 20.71
C PHE A 316 13.76 -1.15 21.26
N GLY A 317 12.69 -1.35 20.47
CA GLY A 317 11.32 -1.18 20.93
C GLY A 317 10.99 -2.17 22.03
N THR A 318 11.34 -3.45 21.84
CA THR A 318 11.16 -4.49 22.86
C THR A 318 11.99 -4.19 24.11
N GLN A 319 13.23 -3.73 23.96
CA GLN A 319 14.07 -3.33 25.09
C GLN A 319 13.47 -2.13 25.85
N SER A 320 12.97 -1.12 25.14
CA SER A 320 12.31 0.06 25.74
C SER A 320 11.07 -0.35 26.53
N LEU A 321 10.26 -1.25 25.98
CA LEU A 321 9.10 -1.82 26.63
C LEU A 321 9.48 -2.57 27.91
N VAL A 322 10.48 -3.45 27.84
CA VAL A 322 10.97 -4.20 29.01
C VAL A 322 11.46 -3.25 30.09
N ASN A 323 12.27 -2.25 29.73
CA ASN A 323 12.82 -1.28 30.67
C ASN A 323 11.72 -0.46 31.37
N SER A 324 10.67 -0.08 30.64
CA SER A 324 9.56 0.70 31.17
C SER A 324 8.75 -0.10 32.19
N LEU A 325 8.44 -1.36 31.86
CA LEU A 325 7.79 -2.27 32.81
C LEU A 325 8.64 -2.50 34.08
N SER A 326 9.96 -2.65 33.93
CA SER A 326 10.89 -2.80 35.07
C SER A 326 10.89 -1.57 36.00
N LYS A 327 10.59 -0.39 35.46
CA LYS A 327 10.48 0.87 36.23
C LYS A 327 9.10 1.08 36.85
N GLY A 328 8.16 0.14 36.67
CA GLY A 328 6.82 0.22 37.22
C GLY A 328 5.83 1.00 36.36
N SER A 329 6.13 1.26 35.08
CA SER A 329 5.15 1.83 34.15
C SER A 329 3.92 0.92 34.05
N ARG A 330 2.74 1.53 33.94
CA ARG A 330 1.48 0.79 33.87
C ARG A 330 1.38 0.03 32.53
N PRO A 331 0.84 -1.21 32.51
CA PRO A 331 0.66 -1.98 31.27
C PRO A 331 -0.12 -1.24 30.18
N GLU A 332 -1.14 -0.48 30.56
CA GLU A 332 -1.94 0.34 29.63
C GLU A 332 -1.13 1.44 28.95
N ASP A 333 -0.25 2.13 29.68
CA ASP A 333 0.61 3.18 29.12
C ASP A 333 1.63 2.58 28.14
N VAL A 334 2.18 1.41 28.48
CA VAL A 334 3.09 0.66 27.61
C VAL A 334 2.38 0.19 26.33
N ALA A 335 1.14 -0.30 26.45
CA ALA A 335 0.34 -0.69 25.29
C ALA A 335 0.02 0.50 24.36
N MET A 336 -0.34 1.65 24.93
CA MET A 336 -0.61 2.87 24.17
C MET A 336 0.64 3.41 23.49
N ALA A 337 1.78 3.42 24.20
CA ALA A 337 3.06 3.81 23.61
C ALA A 337 3.46 2.90 22.46
N ALA A 338 3.13 1.60 22.50
CA ALA A 338 3.42 0.66 21.40
C ALA A 338 2.60 0.97 20.17
N CYS A 339 1.30 1.21 20.35
CA CYS A 339 0.42 1.65 19.27
C CYS A 339 0.89 2.99 18.68
N HIS A 340 1.20 3.96 19.53
CA HIS A 340 1.70 5.27 19.12
C HIS A 340 2.99 5.17 18.33
N SER A 341 3.97 4.40 18.81
CA SER A 341 5.27 4.31 18.14
C SER A 341 5.21 3.59 16.77
N VAL A 342 4.25 2.67 16.56
CA VAL A 342 3.98 2.11 15.22
C VAL A 342 3.34 3.16 14.31
N ALA A 343 2.34 3.89 14.81
CA ALA A 343 1.65 4.93 14.04
C ALA A 343 2.60 6.09 13.66
N GLU A 344 3.44 6.53 14.59
CA GLU A 344 4.44 7.59 14.42
C GLU A 344 5.43 7.24 13.32
N GLN A 345 5.95 6.01 13.29
CA GLN A 345 6.85 5.57 12.22
C GLN A 345 6.18 5.59 10.84
N VAL A 346 4.93 5.15 10.74
CA VAL A 346 4.19 5.20 9.47
C VAL A 346 3.94 6.66 9.07
N PHE A 347 3.59 7.52 10.01
CA PHE A 347 3.40 8.94 9.79
C PHE A 347 4.68 9.63 9.28
N GLU A 348 5.82 9.41 9.95
CA GLU A 348 7.09 10.06 9.62
C GLU A 348 7.76 9.49 8.37
N GLN A 349 7.62 8.19 8.09
CA GLN A 349 8.33 7.56 6.97
C GLN A 349 7.48 7.42 5.70
N GLN A 350 6.18 7.21 5.83
CA GLN A 350 5.31 6.92 4.68
C GLN A 350 4.48 8.10 4.25
N LEU A 351 3.86 8.80 5.20
CA LEU A 351 2.93 9.88 4.87
C LEU A 351 3.63 11.15 4.37
N GLN A 352 4.96 11.25 4.50
CA GLN A 352 5.75 12.29 3.80
C GLN A 352 5.79 12.05 2.29
N GLU A 353 5.70 10.78 1.87
CA GLU A 353 5.81 10.36 0.47
C GLU A 353 4.45 10.11 -0.17
N VAL A 354 3.32 10.42 0.48
CA VAL A 354 1.96 10.28 -0.07
C VAL A 354 1.12 11.45 0.40
N GLU A 355 0.37 12.08 -0.51
CA GLU A 355 -0.52 13.16 -0.10
C GLU A 355 -1.71 12.59 0.68
N VAL A 356 -1.85 13.01 1.94
CA VAL A 356 -2.98 12.59 2.79
C VAL A 356 -4.24 13.36 2.39
N LYS A 357 -5.21 12.62 1.87
CA LYS A 357 -6.55 13.07 1.49
C LYS A 357 -7.61 12.34 2.31
N GLN A 358 -8.64 13.06 2.74
CA GLN A 358 -9.80 12.48 3.42
C GLN A 358 -10.76 11.80 2.42
N PRO A 359 -11.40 10.68 2.81
CA PRO A 359 -11.25 10.02 4.13
C PRO A 359 -9.93 9.26 4.26
N VAL A 360 -9.39 9.23 5.48
CA VAL A 360 -8.26 8.35 5.83
C VAL A 360 -8.84 7.03 6.31
N ILE A 361 -8.51 5.94 5.63
CA ILE A 361 -9.06 4.60 5.82
C ILE A 361 -7.93 3.69 6.27
N MET A 362 -8.01 3.17 7.49
CA MET A 362 -7.03 2.26 8.05
C MET A 362 -7.53 0.82 7.98
N VAL A 363 -6.68 -0.06 7.45
CA VAL A 363 -7.04 -1.44 7.06
C VAL A 363 -5.97 -2.44 7.49
N GLY A 364 -6.21 -3.72 7.20
CA GLY A 364 -5.35 -4.81 7.63
C GLY A 364 -5.67 -5.28 9.05
N GLY A 365 -5.08 -6.39 9.49
CA GLY A 365 -5.40 -6.99 10.80
C GLY A 365 -5.06 -6.08 11.99
N THR A 366 -4.07 -5.20 11.85
CA THR A 366 -3.66 -4.28 12.93
C THR A 366 -4.65 -3.14 13.13
N SER A 367 -5.46 -2.79 12.12
CA SER A 367 -6.53 -1.79 12.26
C SER A 367 -7.58 -2.19 13.32
N LEU A 368 -7.68 -3.47 13.66
CA LEU A 368 -8.57 -3.98 14.71
C LEU A 368 -8.01 -3.75 16.13
N ILE A 369 -6.74 -3.37 16.26
CA ILE A 369 -6.11 -3.04 17.54
C ILE A 369 -6.47 -1.57 17.81
N GLU A 370 -7.62 -1.31 18.43
CA GLU A 370 -8.25 0.02 18.57
C GLU A 370 -7.30 1.18 18.98
N GLY A 371 -6.29 0.90 19.79
CA GLY A 371 -5.27 1.88 20.18
C GLY A 371 -4.41 2.40 19.02
N LEU A 372 -4.23 1.61 17.96
CA LEU A 372 -3.43 1.96 16.79
C LEU A 372 -4.15 2.96 15.86
N PRO A 373 -5.40 2.73 15.40
CA PRO A 373 -6.18 3.77 14.73
C PRO A 373 -6.33 5.03 15.57
N LYS A 374 -6.50 4.90 16.91
CA LYS A 374 -6.58 6.06 17.79
C LYS A 374 -5.29 6.87 17.82
N ALA A 375 -4.14 6.20 17.87
CA ALA A 375 -2.85 6.87 17.79
C ALA A 375 -2.65 7.59 16.45
N MET A 376 -3.04 6.94 15.34
CA MET A 376 -2.94 7.52 14.00
C MET A 376 -3.87 8.74 13.84
N GLU A 377 -5.10 8.68 14.36
CA GLU A 377 -6.03 9.81 14.41
C GLU A 377 -5.43 11.00 15.17
N ASN A 378 -4.83 10.75 16.34
CA ASN A 378 -4.20 11.79 17.15
C ASN A 378 -3.00 12.44 16.42
N LEU A 379 -2.17 11.65 15.74
CA LEU A 379 -1.02 12.14 14.98
C LEU A 379 -1.43 12.96 13.76
N LEU A 380 -2.46 12.52 13.04
CA LEU A 380 -2.96 13.20 11.84
C LEU A 380 -3.78 14.44 12.17
N GLY A 381 -4.44 14.49 13.34
CA GLY A 381 -5.48 15.47 13.62
C GLY A 381 -6.71 15.33 12.70
N LEU A 382 -6.88 14.16 12.08
CA LEU A 382 -7.96 13.85 11.14
C LEU A 382 -8.65 12.54 11.56
N PRO A 383 -9.97 12.41 11.34
CA PRO A 383 -10.68 11.17 11.65
C PRO A 383 -10.14 10.01 10.80
N VAL A 384 -9.95 8.86 11.46
CA VAL A 384 -9.50 7.62 10.81
C VAL A 384 -10.66 6.62 10.77
N ILE A 385 -11.03 6.18 9.58
CA ILE A 385 -12.08 5.18 9.36
C ILE A 385 -11.47 3.78 9.39
N VAL A 386 -12.03 2.90 10.22
CA VAL A 386 -11.77 1.46 10.18
C VAL A 386 -13.04 0.76 9.73
N PRO A 387 -13.16 0.34 8.46
CA PRO A 387 -14.40 -0.24 7.97
C PRO A 387 -14.64 -1.63 8.55
N ARG A 388 -15.90 -2.08 8.55
CA ARG A 388 -16.21 -3.49 8.86
C ARG A 388 -15.47 -4.37 7.86
N TYR A 389 -14.90 -5.48 8.34
CA TYR A 389 -14.07 -6.39 7.55
C TYR A 389 -12.74 -5.79 7.06
N ALA A 390 -12.20 -4.76 7.73
CA ALA A 390 -10.92 -4.12 7.38
C ALA A 390 -9.73 -5.08 7.20
N GLN A 391 -9.72 -6.24 7.85
CA GLN A 391 -8.70 -7.28 7.69
C GLN A 391 -8.82 -8.10 6.40
N TYR A 392 -9.97 -8.05 5.73
CA TYR A 392 -10.30 -8.82 4.53
C TYR A 392 -10.17 -7.99 3.25
N ILE A 393 -9.70 -6.75 3.30
CA ILE A 393 -9.63 -5.85 2.15
C ILE A 393 -9.00 -6.46 0.89
N GLY A 394 -7.91 -7.23 1.01
CA GLY A 394 -7.29 -7.89 -0.14
C GLY A 394 -8.20 -8.96 -0.76
N ALA A 395 -8.87 -9.75 0.07
CA ALA A 395 -9.82 -10.75 -0.40
C ALA A 395 -11.07 -10.08 -1.01
N VAL A 396 -11.60 -9.03 -0.37
CA VAL A 396 -12.76 -8.27 -0.88
C VAL A 396 -12.43 -7.59 -2.21
N GLY A 397 -11.29 -6.92 -2.30
CA GLY A 397 -10.83 -6.30 -3.55
C GLY A 397 -10.66 -7.34 -4.66
N ALA A 398 -10.14 -8.53 -4.34
CA ALA A 398 -9.93 -9.58 -5.33
C ALA A 398 -11.26 -10.15 -5.87
N ALA A 399 -12.23 -10.40 -4.98
CA ALA A 399 -13.58 -10.83 -5.34
C ALA A 399 -14.31 -9.75 -6.18
N LEU A 400 -14.20 -8.49 -5.77
CA LEU A 400 -14.75 -7.35 -6.50
C LEU A 400 -14.17 -7.24 -7.91
N LEU A 401 -12.84 -7.28 -8.06
CA LEU A 401 -12.19 -7.12 -9.35
C LEU A 401 -12.43 -8.33 -10.27
N VAL A 402 -12.36 -9.57 -9.76
CA VAL A 402 -12.58 -10.76 -10.60
C VAL A 402 -14.00 -10.82 -11.16
N SER A 403 -14.99 -10.26 -10.45
CA SER A 403 -16.37 -10.17 -10.96
C SER A 403 -16.47 -9.40 -12.27
N GLY A 404 -15.61 -8.41 -12.49
CA GLY A 404 -15.54 -7.65 -13.74
C GLY A 404 -14.98 -8.44 -14.92
N LEU A 405 -14.42 -9.61 -14.67
CA LEU A 405 -13.94 -10.50 -15.72
C LEU A 405 -14.98 -11.56 -16.09
N LEU A 406 -16.11 -11.68 -15.39
CA LEU A 406 -17.15 -12.68 -15.71
C LEU A 406 -17.92 -12.35 -17.00
N GLU A 407 -18.02 -11.06 -17.32
CA GLU A 407 -18.77 -10.52 -18.46
C GLU A 407 -17.97 -10.55 -19.78
N GLY A 408 -16.81 -11.22 -19.81
CA GLY A 408 -15.84 -11.21 -20.92
C GLY A 408 -15.37 -12.56 -21.42
#